data_AF-A0A1G6KM64-F1
#
_entry.id   AF-A0A1G6KM64-F1
#
_cell.length_a   1.000
_cell.length_b   1.000
_cell.length_c   1.000
_cell.angle_alpha   90.00
_cell.angle_beta   90.00
_cell.angle_gamma   90.00
#
_symmetry.space_group_name_H-M   'P 1'
#
loop_
_entity.id
_entity.type
_entity.pdbx_description
1 polymer ?
#
loop_
_entity_poly.entity_id
_entity_poly.type
_entity_poly.pdbx_seq_one_letter_code
_entity_poly.pdbx_strand_id
1 'polypeptide(L)'
;MHTRSILNRTKLQLVFTLLSISLICFEACNKKYHPTKETVSKSDAPTQYQGLLLPGSLRVKNDSVFMALYPSAALYYLDLRVKGSNGYYTLLKQAVNTNTPVRTWVFMENKSPVEVAKIEAATKEELEQWKKAWVTPNK
;
A
#
# COMPACT_ATOMS: atom_id res chain seq x y z
N MET A 1 66.88 -13.79 37.35
CA MET A 1 65.63 -14.51 37.02
C MET A 1 64.46 -13.52 36.92
N HIS A 2 64.25 -12.87 35.77
CA HIS A 2 63.25 -11.79 35.61
C HIS A 2 62.51 -11.81 34.26
N THR A 3 62.33 -13.00 33.67
CA THR A 3 61.72 -13.16 32.33
C THR A 3 60.42 -13.97 32.31
N ARG A 4 59.96 -14.52 33.44
CA ARG A 4 58.72 -15.33 33.50
C ARG A 4 57.44 -14.53 33.79
N SER A 5 57.54 -13.32 34.33
CA SER A 5 56.39 -12.53 34.78
C SER A 5 55.63 -11.83 33.64
N ILE A 6 56.33 -11.45 32.57
CA ILE A 6 55.78 -10.65 31.47
C ILE A 6 54.92 -11.51 30.51
N LEU A 7 55.26 -12.78 30.35
CA LEU A 7 54.60 -13.70 29.41
C LEU A 7 53.17 -14.09 29.83
N ASN A 8 52.86 -14.06 31.13
CA ASN A 8 51.53 -14.40 31.63
C ASN A 8 50.57 -13.20 31.61
N ARG A 9 51.09 -11.97 31.63
CA ARG A 9 50.25 -10.76 31.50
C ARG A 9 49.75 -10.56 30.08
N THR A 10 50.59 -10.83 29.08
CA THR A 10 50.21 -10.70 27.66
C THR A 10 49.18 -11.75 27.23
N LYS A 11 49.29 -13.00 27.73
CA LYS A 11 48.29 -14.05 27.49
C LYS A 11 46.93 -13.71 28.10
N LEU A 12 46.90 -13.17 29.33
CA LEU A 12 45.67 -12.78 29.99
C LEU A 12 45.00 -11.58 29.28
N GLN A 13 45.79 -10.60 28.83
CA GLN A 13 45.28 -9.45 28.06
C GLN A 13 44.69 -9.88 26.71
N LEU A 14 45.32 -10.85 26.02
CA LEU A 14 44.83 -11.41 24.75
C LEU A 14 43.49 -12.16 24.89
N VAL A 15 43.29 -12.86 26.01
CA VAL A 15 42.01 -13.54 26.30
C VAL A 15 40.89 -12.53 26.53
N PHE A 16 41.17 -11.43 27.26
CA PHE A 16 40.17 -10.38 27.50
C PHE A 16 39.81 -9.57 26.25
N THR A 17 40.75 -9.32 25.32
CA THR A 17 40.45 -8.67 24.04
C THR A 17 39.69 -9.59 23.07
N LEU A 18 39.96 -10.90 23.06
CA LEU A 18 39.19 -11.84 22.24
C LEU A 18 37.75 -12.02 22.75
N LEU A 19 37.52 -12.00 24.06
CA LEU A 19 36.18 -12.14 24.66
C LEU A 19 35.30 -10.90 24.43
N SER A 20 35.88 -9.71 24.30
CA SER A 20 35.11 -8.48 24.03
C SER A 20 34.69 -8.33 22.57
N ILE A 21 35.46 -8.89 21.63
CA ILE A 21 35.10 -8.90 20.19
C ILE A 21 33.95 -9.87 19.90
N SER A 22 33.86 -11.00 20.63
CA SER A 22 32.74 -11.93 20.43
C SER A 22 31.39 -11.38 20.93
N LEU A 23 31.40 -10.49 21.93
CA LEU A 23 30.17 -9.88 22.47
C LEU A 23 29.57 -8.84 21.53
N ILE A 24 30.40 -8.09 20.79
CA ILE A 24 29.95 -7.04 19.84
C ILE A 24 29.35 -7.66 18.57
N CYS A 25 29.76 -8.88 18.19
CA CYS A 25 29.23 -9.57 17.02
C CYS A 25 27.82 -10.16 17.20
N PHE A 26 27.34 -10.32 18.44
CA PHE A 26 25.97 -10.82 18.68
C PHE A 26 24.90 -9.71 18.58
N GLU A 27 25.24 -8.44 18.74
CA GLU A 27 24.27 -7.34 18.63
C GLU A 27 24.10 -6.80 17.19
N ALA A 28 25.06 -7.07 16.29
CA ALA A 28 25.01 -6.59 14.90
C ALA A 28 24.14 -7.45 13.95
N CYS A 29 23.66 -8.61 14.38
CA CYS A 29 22.87 -9.53 13.56
C CYS A 29 21.43 -9.76 14.06
N ASN A 30 20.92 -8.90 14.93
CA ASN A 30 19.47 -8.75 15.11
C ASN A 30 18.95 -7.72 14.11
N LYS A 31 19.02 -8.04 12.81
CA LYS A 31 18.05 -7.51 11.85
C LYS A 31 16.71 -7.98 12.38
N LYS A 32 16.03 -7.13 13.15
CA LYS A 32 14.62 -7.31 13.46
C LYS A 32 13.96 -7.57 12.12
N TYR A 33 13.52 -8.81 11.93
CA TYR A 33 12.67 -9.20 10.84
C TYR A 33 11.40 -8.39 11.05
N HIS A 34 11.38 -7.18 10.49
CA HIS A 34 10.13 -6.47 10.30
C HIS A 34 9.32 -7.42 9.43
N PRO A 35 8.17 -7.93 9.91
CA PRO A 35 7.32 -8.76 9.06
C PRO A 35 7.13 -7.98 7.76
N THR A 36 7.66 -8.54 6.68
CA THR A 36 7.47 -8.07 5.32
C THR A 36 6.00 -7.70 5.23
N LYS A 37 5.68 -6.42 4.93
CA LYS A 37 4.30 -5.89 4.83
C LYS A 37 3.43 -6.97 4.20
N GLU A 38 2.74 -7.77 5.03
CA GLU A 38 1.94 -8.88 4.53
C GLU A 38 0.85 -8.21 3.72
N THR A 39 0.87 -8.46 2.41
CA THR A 39 -0.20 -7.97 1.54
C THR A 39 -1.49 -8.55 2.05
N VAL A 40 -2.34 -7.71 2.64
CA VAL A 40 -3.59 -8.16 3.25
C VAL A 40 -4.45 -8.74 2.13
N SER A 41 -4.77 -10.03 2.21
CA SER A 41 -5.73 -10.66 1.30
C SER A 41 -7.13 -10.48 1.88
N LYS A 42 -8.01 -9.79 1.15
CA LYS A 42 -9.44 -9.63 1.48
C LYS A 42 -10.32 -10.45 0.53
N SER A 43 -9.84 -11.61 0.07
CA SER A 43 -10.44 -12.40 -1.03
C SER A 43 -11.90 -12.79 -0.81
N ASP A 44 -12.33 -12.95 0.43
CA ASP A 44 -13.66 -13.50 0.77
C ASP A 44 -14.64 -12.45 1.31
N ALA A 45 -14.22 -11.18 1.38
CA ALA A 45 -15.10 -10.12 1.87
C ALA A 45 -16.20 -9.81 0.82
N PRO A 46 -17.47 -9.66 1.24
CA PRO A 46 -18.56 -9.38 0.31
C PRO A 46 -18.34 -8.03 -0.38
N THR A 47 -18.58 -7.99 -1.69
CA THR A 47 -18.42 -6.78 -2.51
C THR A 47 -19.70 -6.43 -3.24
N GLN A 48 -19.89 -5.14 -3.50
CA GLN A 48 -21.03 -4.60 -4.23
C GLN A 48 -20.54 -3.75 -5.39
N TYR A 49 -21.11 -3.98 -6.57
CA TYR A 49 -20.89 -3.13 -7.73
C TYR A 49 -21.58 -1.78 -7.54
N GLN A 50 -20.84 -0.69 -7.69
CA GLN A 50 -21.32 0.69 -7.56
C GLN A 50 -21.62 1.33 -8.92
N GLY A 51 -21.33 0.64 -10.02
CA GLY A 51 -21.52 1.18 -11.37
C GLY A 51 -20.27 1.84 -11.94
N LEU A 52 -20.52 2.62 -12.99
CA LEU A 52 -19.54 3.40 -13.71
C LEU A 52 -19.41 4.77 -13.03
N LEU A 53 -18.25 5.05 -12.44
CA LEU A 53 -18.01 6.27 -11.67
C LEU A 53 -16.80 7.04 -12.20
N LEU A 54 -16.88 8.36 -12.19
CA LEU A 54 -15.80 9.23 -12.62
C LEU A 54 -14.90 9.60 -11.43
N PRO A 55 -13.62 9.20 -11.42
CA PRO A 55 -12.73 9.59 -10.34
C PRO A 55 -12.40 11.08 -10.41
N GLY A 56 -12.52 11.76 -9.26
CA GLY A 56 -12.04 13.12 -9.07
C GLY A 56 -10.57 13.16 -8.65
N SER A 57 -10.20 14.09 -7.78
CA SER A 57 -8.83 14.18 -7.25
C SER A 57 -8.46 12.96 -6.41
N LEU A 58 -7.24 12.44 -6.61
CA LEU A 58 -6.67 11.35 -5.81
C LEU A 58 -5.66 11.91 -4.80
N ARG A 59 -5.79 11.55 -3.52
CA ARG A 59 -4.86 11.94 -2.46
C ARG A 59 -4.28 10.72 -1.77
N VAL A 60 -2.96 10.54 -1.86
CA VAL A 60 -2.27 9.46 -1.16
C VAL A 60 -1.92 9.89 0.27
N LYS A 61 -2.26 9.06 1.26
CA LYS A 61 -1.89 9.23 2.68
C LYS A 61 -1.83 7.86 3.36
N ASN A 62 -0.75 7.57 4.08
CA ASN A 62 -0.59 6.36 4.91
C ASN A 62 -0.97 5.05 4.18
N ASP A 63 -0.31 4.76 3.05
CA ASP A 63 -0.59 3.57 2.23
C ASP A 63 -2.05 3.46 1.74
N SER A 64 -2.80 4.56 1.70
CA SER A 64 -4.16 4.62 1.17
C SER A 64 -4.32 5.75 0.16
N VAL A 65 -5.20 5.57 -0.82
CA VAL A 65 -5.61 6.60 -1.78
C VAL A 65 -7.03 7.02 -1.47
N PHE A 66 -7.22 8.26 -1.04
CA PHE A 66 -8.53 8.85 -0.83
C PHE A 66 -9.02 9.53 -2.10
N MET A 67 -10.29 9.35 -2.44
CA MET A 67 -10.86 9.86 -3.69
C MET A 67 -12.36 10.15 -3.55
N ALA A 68 -12.84 11.08 -4.39
CA ALA A 68 -14.26 11.22 -4.69
C ALA A 68 -14.55 10.51 -6.01
N LEU A 69 -15.69 9.82 -6.10
CA LEU A 69 -16.14 9.12 -7.30
C LEU A 69 -17.53 9.64 -7.69
N TYR A 70 -17.63 10.38 -8.79
CA TYR A 70 -18.88 11.02 -9.22
C TYR A 70 -19.78 10.05 -10.01
N PRO A 71 -21.12 10.18 -9.90
CA PRO A 71 -21.87 11.22 -9.20
C PRO A 71 -22.17 10.90 -7.72
N SER A 72 -21.53 9.88 -7.13
CA SER A 72 -21.75 9.53 -5.73
C SER A 72 -21.31 10.66 -4.78
N ALA A 73 -22.08 10.88 -3.72
CA ALA A 73 -21.74 11.82 -2.64
C ALA A 73 -20.82 11.20 -1.57
N ALA A 74 -20.47 9.92 -1.71
CA ALA A 74 -19.60 9.23 -0.76
C ALA A 74 -18.11 9.58 -0.98
N LEU A 75 -17.34 9.54 0.11
CA LEU A 75 -15.89 9.52 0.05
C LEU A 75 -15.40 8.09 -0.01
N TYR A 76 -14.41 7.83 -0.85
CA TYR A 76 -13.86 6.50 -1.07
C TYR A 76 -12.39 6.45 -0.67
N TYR A 77 -11.90 5.27 -0.30
CA TYR A 77 -10.48 5.00 -0.19
C TYR A 77 -10.09 3.65 -0.79
N LEU A 78 -8.84 3.53 -1.21
CA LEU A 78 -8.22 2.30 -1.69
C LEU A 78 -6.99 2.00 -0.81
N ASP A 79 -6.98 0.87 -0.10
CA ASP A 79 -5.82 0.41 0.67
C ASP A 79 -4.77 -0.20 -0.28
N LEU A 80 -3.60 0.45 -0.37
CA LEU A 80 -2.51 0.04 -1.27
C LEU A 80 -1.75 -1.20 -0.78
N ARG A 81 -2.01 -1.66 0.46
CA ARG A 81 -1.42 -2.89 1.00
C ARG A 81 -2.14 -4.14 0.51
N VAL A 82 -3.36 -4.00 0.00
CA VAL A 82 -4.12 -5.12 -0.56
C VAL A 82 -3.55 -5.52 -1.92
N LYS A 83 -3.47 -6.84 -2.16
CA LYS A 83 -2.94 -7.38 -3.42
C LYS A 83 -3.77 -6.86 -4.61
N GLY A 84 -3.10 -6.29 -5.61
CA GLY A 84 -3.74 -5.75 -6.82
C GLY A 84 -4.05 -4.25 -6.76
N SER A 85 -4.07 -3.63 -5.57
CA SER A 85 -4.43 -2.22 -5.39
C SER A 85 -3.53 -1.24 -6.16
N ASN A 86 -2.25 -1.54 -6.33
CA ASN A 86 -1.34 -0.70 -7.12
C ASN A 86 -1.76 -0.62 -8.61
N GLY A 87 -2.30 -1.71 -9.16
CA GLY A 87 -2.87 -1.71 -10.51
C GLY A 87 -4.11 -0.83 -10.58
N TYR A 88 -5.01 -0.95 -9.60
CA TYR A 88 -6.21 -0.11 -9.50
C TYR A 88 -5.86 1.37 -9.37
N TYR A 89 -4.86 1.71 -8.54
CA TYR A 89 -4.39 3.09 -8.41
C TYR A 89 -3.83 3.65 -9.72
N THR A 90 -3.11 2.83 -10.48
CA THR A 90 -2.57 3.23 -11.79
C THR A 90 -3.69 3.54 -12.78
N LEU A 91 -4.72 2.69 -12.80
CA LEU A 91 -5.91 2.89 -13.62
C LEU A 91 -6.69 4.15 -13.20
N LEU A 92 -6.87 4.37 -11.89
CA LEU A 92 -7.51 5.58 -11.37
C LEU A 92 -6.75 6.84 -11.79
N LYS A 93 -5.41 6.87 -11.69
CA LYS A 93 -4.60 8.02 -12.15
C LYS A 93 -4.82 8.30 -13.64
N GLN A 94 -4.82 7.25 -14.47
CA GLN A 94 -5.07 7.39 -15.90
C GLN A 94 -6.47 7.94 -16.15
N ALA A 95 -7.49 7.38 -15.49
CA ALA A 95 -8.89 7.79 -15.60
C ALA A 95 -9.11 9.26 -15.22
N VAL A 96 -8.43 9.75 -14.18
CA VAL A 96 -8.45 11.18 -13.81
C VAL A 96 -7.86 12.04 -14.92
N ASN A 97 -6.69 11.66 -15.43
CA ASN A 97 -6.01 12.42 -16.48
C ASN A 97 -6.79 12.45 -17.81
N THR A 98 -7.51 11.37 -18.12
CA THR A 98 -8.30 11.24 -19.35
C THR A 98 -9.78 11.56 -19.15
N ASN A 99 -10.17 12.04 -17.96
CA ASN A 99 -11.56 12.31 -17.57
C ASN A 99 -12.52 11.16 -17.98
N THR A 100 -12.12 9.93 -17.67
CA THR A 100 -12.80 8.70 -18.11
C THR A 100 -13.35 7.96 -16.90
N PRO A 101 -14.59 7.47 -16.93
CA PRO A 101 -15.12 6.74 -15.79
C PRO A 101 -14.56 5.32 -15.71
N VAL A 102 -14.70 4.72 -14.53
CA VAL A 102 -14.20 3.37 -14.20
C VAL A 102 -15.30 2.54 -13.54
N ARG A 103 -15.27 1.23 -13.78
CA ARG A 103 -16.17 0.30 -13.09
C ARG A 103 -15.66 0.09 -11.67
N THR A 104 -16.51 0.33 -10.68
CA THR A 104 -16.13 0.36 -9.27
C THR A 104 -16.89 -0.67 -8.46
N TRP A 105 -16.18 -1.46 -7.66
CA TRP A 105 -16.75 -2.32 -6.62
C TRP A 105 -16.21 -1.90 -5.26
N VAL A 106 -17.06 -1.98 -4.25
CA VAL A 106 -16.73 -1.65 -2.85
C VAL A 106 -16.96 -2.84 -1.94
N PHE A 107 -16.26 -2.90 -0.82
CA PHE A 107 -16.60 -3.84 0.23
C PHE A 107 -17.94 -3.45 0.86
N MET A 108 -18.79 -4.44 1.15
CA MET A 108 -20.09 -4.24 1.80
C MET A 108 -19.89 -4.00 3.31
N GLU A 109 -19.26 -2.88 3.65
CA GLU A 109 -19.11 -2.42 5.02
C GLU A 109 -19.87 -1.10 5.20
N ASN A 110 -20.61 -0.95 6.31
CA ASN A 110 -21.29 0.30 6.64
C ASN A 110 -20.31 1.29 7.28
N LYS A 111 -19.31 1.76 6.50
CA LYS A 111 -18.28 2.69 6.95
C LYS A 111 -18.08 3.83 5.94
N SER A 112 -17.75 5.00 6.47
CA SER A 112 -17.33 6.16 5.70
C SER A 112 -15.94 6.59 6.19
N PRO A 113 -14.94 6.77 5.29
CA PRO A 113 -15.03 6.58 3.84
C PRO A 113 -15.22 5.11 3.43
N VAL A 114 -15.82 4.88 2.26
CA VAL A 114 -16.13 3.57 1.70
C VAL A 114 -14.87 2.95 1.08
N GLU A 115 -14.57 1.70 1.40
CA GLU A 115 -13.40 1.02 0.84
C GLU A 115 -13.67 0.44 -0.55
N VAL A 116 -12.82 0.80 -1.51
CA VAL A 116 -12.81 0.25 -2.87
C VAL A 116 -12.18 -1.13 -2.85
N ALA A 117 -12.93 -2.14 -3.31
CA ALA A 117 -12.47 -3.50 -3.41
C ALA A 117 -11.78 -3.79 -4.76
N LYS A 118 -12.31 -3.20 -5.84
CA LYS A 118 -11.84 -3.47 -7.20
C LYS A 118 -12.17 -2.31 -8.13
N ILE A 119 -11.25 -2.04 -9.05
CA ILE A 119 -11.46 -1.11 -10.17
C ILE A 119 -11.16 -1.84 -11.48
N GLU A 120 -12.01 -1.62 -12.48
CA GLU A 120 -11.74 -2.03 -13.86
C GLU A 120 -11.97 -0.87 -14.83
N ALA A 121 -11.35 -0.96 -16.01
CA ALA A 121 -11.64 -0.04 -17.10
C ALA A 121 -13.09 -0.22 -17.57
N ALA A 122 -13.71 0.89 -17.95
CA ALA A 122 -14.99 0.88 -18.64
C ALA A 122 -14.86 0.20 -20.02
N THR A 123 -15.90 -0.49 -20.46
CA THR A 123 -15.96 -1.00 -21.84
C THR A 123 -16.24 0.13 -22.83
N LYS A 124 -16.07 -0.13 -24.13
CA LYS A 124 -16.35 0.88 -25.16
C LYS A 124 -17.83 1.28 -25.16
N GLU A 125 -18.71 0.30 -25.00
CA GLU A 125 -20.16 0.47 -24.99
C GLU A 125 -20.59 1.32 -23.77
N GLU A 126 -20.00 1.05 -22.61
CA GLU A 126 -20.21 1.84 -21.38
C GLU A 126 -19.76 3.29 -21.55
N LEU A 127 -18.62 3.52 -22.21
CA LEU A 127 -18.13 4.87 -22.48
C LEU A 127 -19.04 5.63 -23.46
N GLU A 128 -19.57 4.96 -24.47
CA GLU A 128 -20.55 5.56 -25.40
C GLU A 128 -21.85 5.93 -24.68
N GLN A 129 -22.35 5.07 -23.80
CA GLN A 129 -23.53 5.35 -22.98
C GLN A 129 -23.28 6.51 -22.00
N TRP A 130 -22.11 6.51 -21.34
CA TRP A 130 -21.72 7.58 -20.42
C TRP A 130 -21.73 8.95 -21.11
N LYS A 131 -21.12 9.05 -22.31
CA LYS A 131 -21.10 10.29 -23.09
C LYS A 131 -22.51 10.78 -23.46
N LYS A 132 -23.44 9.87 -23.75
CA LYS A 132 -24.84 10.21 -24.05
C LYS A 132 -25.61 10.66 -22.81
N ALA A 133 -25.32 10.09 -21.65
CA ALA A 133 -25.97 10.45 -20.38
C ALA A 133 -25.43 11.76 -19.80
N TRP A 134 -24.15 12.08 -20.04
CA TRP A 134 -23.46 13.27 -19.54
C TRP A 134 -23.48 14.48 -20.50
N VAL A 135 -24.46 14.55 -21.40
CA VAL A 135 -24.61 15.71 -22.29
C VAL A 135 -24.95 16.95 -21.44
N THR A 136 -24.07 17.94 -21.53
CA THR A 136 -24.07 19.26 -20.88
C THR A 136 -25.45 19.89 -20.76
N PRO A 137 -25.79 20.56 -19.63
CA PRO A 137 -26.87 21.55 -19.65
C PRO A 137 -26.55 22.55 -20.75
N ASN A 138 -27.49 22.78 -21.67
CA ASN A 138 -27.34 23.75 -22.75
C ASN A 138 -26.83 25.08 -22.17
N LYS A 139 -25.83 25.67 -22.84
CA LYS A 139 -25.30 27.00 -22.54
C LYS A 139 -26.42 28.04 -22.41
#